data_AF-A0A317X994-F1
#
_entry.id   AF-A0A317X994-F1
#
_cell.length_a   1.000
_cell.length_b   1.000
_cell.length_c   1.000
_cell.angle_alpha   90.00
_cell.angle_beta   90.00
_cell.angle_gamma   90.00
#
_symmetry.space_group_name_H-M   'P 1'
#
loop_
_entity.id
_entity.type
_entity.pdbx_description
1 polymer ?
#
loop_
_entity_poly.entity_id
_entity_poly.type
_entity_poly.pdbx_seq_one_letter_code
_entity_poly.pdbx_strand_id
1 'polypeptide(L)'
;MPTMSLELDTLDVVNATLLAGAISSPNQATTDTNNAAHKTPSTPEQRAGHQPSKSTIAWTMLSLCLSVMLSALDLTIVTTAVPAIVSTFKSAAGYTWVGSAYTLAYASITPVWGSVADIWGRKPIMLISVAIFLVGSLLCALAPHMNALLVGRAVQGLGASGMGIMVNIIVSDMFSLRDRGLYLAITSLVWAVGSTVGPVLGGVFVTKLSWRWCFWINLPVGAISFTVLLICLKVPNPKTPIAAGLKVIHWTGSLLIIGGALMILLALDFSDVVYSWSSATVICLLVFGTVVMGLFIVNEWKLATNPIIPFWLFASPSRAAPYVVFACNSYVFIGLAYYLPLYAQSVLGATALTSGLYLLPLIVSCSLAAAAAGIFMQQTGKYLPVMYIAQVLLVLGSGLLIGLHFETNITRLIIFQALAGVGVGMNIEAPILAAQAATTVRDTAAVTATMGFVRSLATAVSVVIGGVVFQNQMNAVNGDLAEQIGVQLAGKFNGDLASSNVELIGSLEGDQQVLVRKTYFGALRTVWIMYVAFAGLASLLSLFVRAHDLRSESEGAVLGAERGQTVRQSGNDGTGSVGIVEAD
;
A
#
# COMPACT_ATOMS: atom_id res chain seq x y z
N MET A 1 -50.90 58.37 -9.48
CA MET A 1 -51.76 57.79 -10.53
C MET A 1 -51.04 56.57 -11.10
N PRO A 2 -51.69 55.41 -11.09
CA PRO A 2 -52.10 54.72 -9.85
C PRO A 2 -51.83 53.19 -9.96
N THR A 3 -51.80 52.40 -8.89
CA THR A 3 -52.82 52.14 -7.84
C THR A 3 -52.07 51.55 -6.61
N MET A 4 -52.13 51.99 -5.35
CA MET A 4 -53.21 52.56 -4.49
C MET A 4 -54.40 51.61 -4.44
N SER A 5 -54.91 51.04 -3.35
CA SER A 5 -54.87 51.21 -1.87
C SER A 5 -55.64 49.99 -1.31
N LEU A 6 -55.55 49.58 -0.05
CA LEU A 6 -56.28 50.06 1.13
C LEU A 6 -55.79 49.20 2.31
N GLU A 7 -55.21 49.77 3.38
CA GLU A 7 -55.82 50.51 4.50
C GLU A 7 -56.24 49.65 5.71
N LEU A 8 -55.63 50.01 6.85
CA LEU A 8 -56.19 50.15 8.21
C LEU A 8 -56.64 48.86 8.94
N ASP A 9 -56.51 48.68 10.25
CA ASP A 9 -56.40 49.58 11.40
C ASP A 9 -56.08 48.66 12.62
N THR A 10 -55.16 48.92 13.56
CA THR A 10 -55.38 49.50 14.92
C THR A 10 -54.28 48.88 15.81
N LEU A 11 -53.31 49.65 16.30
CA LEU A 11 -53.25 50.33 17.61
C LEU A 11 -53.38 49.43 18.86
N ASP A 12 -52.31 49.50 19.66
CA ASP A 12 -52.32 49.73 21.11
C ASP A 12 -52.16 48.59 22.13
N VAL A 13 -51.03 48.71 22.86
CA VAL A 13 -50.97 48.94 24.32
C VAL A 13 -50.92 47.72 25.28
N VAL A 14 -49.70 47.56 25.82
CA VAL A 14 -49.37 47.50 27.26
C VAL A 14 -49.44 46.16 28.03
N ASN A 15 -48.25 45.78 28.49
CA ASN A 15 -47.95 44.95 29.67
C ASN A 15 -48.74 45.39 30.91
N ALA A 16 -49.25 44.43 31.69
CA ALA A 16 -48.75 44.17 33.06
C ALA A 16 -49.76 43.39 33.92
N THR A 17 -49.21 42.69 34.92
CA THR A 17 -49.67 42.68 36.34
C THR A 17 -50.21 41.35 36.90
N LEU A 18 -49.30 40.66 37.61
CA LEU A 18 -49.35 40.15 38.99
C LEU A 18 -50.23 38.97 39.46
N LEU A 19 -49.51 38.05 40.13
CA LEU A 19 -49.68 37.48 41.49
C LEU A 19 -50.86 36.57 41.85
N ALA A 20 -50.53 35.35 42.26
CA ALA A 20 -50.84 34.69 43.56
C ALA A 20 -50.66 33.16 43.38
N GLY A 21 -50.16 32.36 44.32
CA GLY A 21 -49.89 32.55 45.73
C GLY A 21 -49.07 31.38 46.30
N ALA A 22 -48.83 31.45 47.60
CA ALA A 22 -47.70 30.86 48.31
C ALA A 22 -48.10 29.64 49.20
N ILE A 23 -47.09 28.82 49.53
CA ILE A 23 -46.87 28.10 50.82
C ILE A 23 -47.69 26.83 51.15
N SER A 24 -46.97 25.70 51.37
CA SER A 24 -46.95 24.98 52.66
C SER A 24 -45.82 23.93 52.72
N SER A 25 -45.24 23.76 53.92
CA SER A 25 -43.96 23.09 54.22
C SER A 25 -44.18 21.77 55.04
N PRO A 26 -43.21 21.17 55.79
CA PRO A 26 -42.69 19.81 55.57
C PRO A 26 -42.87 18.82 56.76
N ASN A 27 -42.58 17.52 56.56
CA ASN A 27 -42.17 16.45 57.53
C ASN A 27 -42.52 15.07 56.93
N GLN A 28 -41.87 13.92 57.16
CA GLN A 28 -40.87 13.45 58.13
C GLN A 28 -40.29 12.11 57.60
N ALA A 29 -39.11 11.73 58.09
CA ALA A 29 -38.40 10.49 57.77
C ALA A 29 -39.04 9.21 58.37
N THR A 30 -38.87 8.05 57.71
CA THR A 30 -38.07 6.88 58.19
C THR A 30 -38.41 5.56 57.48
N THR A 31 -37.35 4.75 57.32
CA THR A 31 -37.28 3.27 57.31
C THR A 31 -37.14 2.53 55.98
N ASP A 32 -35.97 1.89 55.86
CA ASP A 32 -35.51 0.93 54.86
C ASP A 32 -36.45 -0.27 54.66
N THR A 33 -36.51 -0.79 53.43
CA THR A 33 -36.45 -2.24 53.20
C THR A 33 -36.09 -2.56 51.74
N ASN A 34 -35.06 -3.39 51.61
CA ASN A 34 -34.64 -4.19 50.45
C ASN A 34 -35.61 -4.26 49.27
N ASN A 35 -35.17 -3.76 48.11
CA ASN A 35 -35.52 -4.36 46.84
C ASN A 35 -34.28 -4.49 45.97
N ALA A 36 -33.88 -5.74 45.73
CA ALA A 36 -32.83 -6.12 44.80
C ALA A 36 -33.22 -5.66 43.39
N ALA A 37 -32.74 -4.48 42.99
CA ALA A 37 -32.89 -4.00 41.64
C ALA A 37 -32.01 -4.83 40.72
N HIS A 38 -32.68 -5.68 39.93
CA HIS A 38 -32.19 -6.16 38.64
C HIS A 38 -31.44 -5.01 37.94
N LYS A 39 -30.12 -5.17 37.76
CA LYS A 39 -29.37 -4.35 36.80
C LYS A 39 -29.88 -4.72 35.41
N THR A 40 -30.89 -4.02 34.93
CA THR A 40 -31.27 -4.00 33.53
C THR A 40 -30.02 -3.62 32.73
N PRO A 41 -29.64 -4.37 31.68
CA PRO A 41 -28.53 -3.99 30.83
C PRO A 41 -28.87 -2.63 30.21
N SER A 42 -27.97 -1.66 30.39
CA SER A 42 -28.08 -0.33 29.79
C SER A 42 -28.32 -0.45 28.29
N THR A 43 -29.43 0.13 27.84
CA THR A 43 -29.84 0.32 26.44
C THR A 43 -28.68 0.91 25.60
N PRO A 44 -28.46 0.45 24.35
CA PRO A 44 -27.33 0.85 23.51
C PRO A 44 -27.55 2.22 22.82
N GLU A 45 -27.84 3.28 23.58
CA GLU A 45 -28.26 4.58 23.01
C GLU A 45 -27.25 5.74 23.22
N GLN A 46 -25.98 5.47 23.53
CA GLN A 46 -24.93 6.50 23.65
C GLN A 46 -23.59 6.13 22.99
N ARG A 47 -23.63 5.63 21.74
CA ARG A 47 -22.44 5.63 20.85
C ARG A 47 -22.61 6.59 19.67
N ALA A 48 -23.19 7.77 19.90
CA ALA A 48 -23.08 8.87 18.96
C ALA A 48 -21.62 9.35 18.91
N GLY A 49 -20.90 8.95 17.87
CA GLY A 49 -19.50 9.30 17.64
C GLY A 49 -19.33 10.82 17.61
N HIS A 50 -18.59 11.37 18.58
CA HIS A 50 -18.11 12.75 18.48
C HIS A 50 -17.20 12.83 17.25
N GLN A 51 -17.64 13.52 16.19
CA GLN A 51 -16.75 13.85 15.09
C GLN A 51 -15.56 14.65 15.65
N PRO A 52 -14.31 14.21 15.43
CA PRO A 52 -13.14 14.89 15.96
C PRO A 52 -13.09 16.33 15.43
N SER A 53 -12.73 17.28 16.30
CA SER A 53 -12.62 18.69 15.90
C SER A 53 -11.69 18.87 14.69
N LYS A 54 -12.00 19.82 13.80
CA LYS A 54 -11.21 20.11 12.58
C LYS A 54 -9.72 20.29 12.88
N SER A 55 -9.38 20.90 14.01
CA SER A 55 -7.98 21.06 14.46
C SER A 55 -7.33 19.72 14.80
N THR A 56 -8.06 18.80 15.46
CA THR A 56 -7.57 17.46 15.80
C THR A 56 -7.34 16.62 14.55
N ILE A 57 -8.24 16.73 13.56
CA ILE A 57 -8.09 16.10 12.24
C ILE A 57 -6.83 16.63 11.54
N ALA A 58 -6.65 17.95 11.48
CA ALA A 58 -5.50 18.57 10.81
C ALA A 58 -4.16 18.14 11.44
N TRP A 59 -4.06 18.18 12.77
CA TRP A 59 -2.85 17.75 13.48
C TRP A 59 -2.57 16.25 13.33
N THR A 60 -3.63 15.43 13.33
CA THR A 60 -3.47 13.98 13.11
C THR A 60 -3.00 13.70 11.70
N MET A 61 -3.65 14.28 10.68
CA MET A 61 -3.24 14.12 9.29
C MET A 61 -1.81 14.63 9.05
N LEU A 62 -1.42 15.76 9.63
CA LEU A 62 -0.03 16.24 9.57
C LEU A 62 0.95 15.20 10.10
N SER A 63 0.65 14.59 11.25
CA SER A 63 1.50 13.57 11.87
C SER A 63 1.64 12.30 11.02
N LEU A 64 0.53 11.85 10.40
CA LEU A 64 0.50 10.71 9.49
C LEU A 64 1.27 11.01 8.20
N CYS A 65 1.04 12.18 7.61
CA CYS A 65 1.74 12.64 6.41
C CYS A 65 3.26 12.76 6.64
N LEU A 66 3.70 13.27 7.78
CA LEU A 66 5.13 13.30 8.14
C LEU A 66 5.73 11.89 8.19
N SER A 67 4.98 10.91 8.69
CA SER A 67 5.43 9.51 8.77
C SER A 67 5.53 8.85 7.40
N VAL A 68 4.54 9.09 6.53
CA VAL A 68 4.56 8.62 5.14
C VAL A 68 5.70 9.27 4.37
N MET A 69 5.88 10.58 4.52
CA MET A 69 6.97 11.33 3.89
C MET A 69 8.33 10.77 4.32
N LEU A 70 8.53 10.50 5.61
CA LEU A 70 9.76 9.91 6.14
C LEU A 70 10.05 8.55 5.50
N SER A 71 9.04 7.68 5.40
CA SER A 71 9.18 6.36 4.77
C SER A 71 9.46 6.46 3.27
N ALA A 72 8.81 7.40 2.57
CA ALA A 72 9.01 7.63 1.14
C ALA A 72 10.41 8.18 0.84
N LEU A 73 10.82 9.18 1.61
CA LEU A 73 12.12 9.83 1.49
C LEU A 73 13.26 8.81 1.67
N ASP A 74 13.21 7.99 2.72
CA ASP A 74 14.26 7.01 3.00
C ASP A 74 14.39 5.93 1.92
N LEU A 75 13.26 5.47 1.38
CA LEU A 75 13.27 4.48 0.32
C LEU A 75 13.99 5.02 -0.93
N THR A 76 13.76 6.29 -1.28
CA THR A 76 14.31 6.87 -2.51
C THR A 76 15.67 7.54 -2.35
N ILE A 77 15.98 8.16 -1.21
CA ILE A 77 17.26 8.83 -0.95
C ILE A 77 18.45 7.86 -1.01
N VAL A 78 18.25 6.62 -0.57
CA VAL A 78 19.31 5.61 -0.53
C VAL A 78 19.74 5.19 -1.94
N THR A 79 18.84 5.22 -2.91
CA THR A 79 19.12 4.81 -4.30
C THR A 79 20.29 5.58 -4.93
N THR A 80 20.44 6.88 -4.62
CA THR A 80 21.54 7.71 -5.11
C THR A 80 22.83 7.55 -4.29
N ALA A 81 22.73 7.00 -3.09
CA ALA A 81 23.86 6.74 -2.21
C ALA A 81 24.50 5.36 -2.41
N VAL A 82 23.79 4.41 -3.05
CA VAL A 82 24.26 3.04 -3.27
C VAL A 82 25.68 2.98 -3.87
N PRO A 83 26.03 3.71 -4.95
CA PRO A 83 27.38 3.64 -5.51
C PRO A 83 28.47 4.06 -4.51
N ALA A 84 28.22 5.10 -3.71
CA ALA A 84 29.15 5.57 -2.70
C ALA A 84 29.29 4.58 -1.53
N ILE A 85 28.19 3.94 -1.12
CA ILE A 85 28.18 2.89 -0.09
C ILE A 85 29.01 1.69 -0.57
N VAL A 86 28.78 1.21 -1.79
CA VAL A 86 29.49 0.07 -2.37
C VAL A 86 30.98 0.36 -2.51
N SER A 87 31.34 1.57 -2.96
CA SER A 87 32.73 2.02 -3.03
C SER A 87 33.40 2.04 -1.65
N THR A 88 32.70 2.57 -0.63
CA THR A 88 33.22 2.65 0.75
C THR A 88 33.50 1.25 1.33
N PHE A 89 32.58 0.31 1.17
CA PHE A 89 32.69 -1.03 1.75
C PHE A 89 33.31 -2.06 0.80
N LYS A 90 33.68 -1.66 -0.42
CA LYS A 90 34.24 -2.54 -1.47
C LYS A 90 33.42 -3.82 -1.68
N SER A 91 32.10 -3.69 -1.68
CA SER A 91 31.17 -4.84 -1.72
C SER A 91 30.15 -4.68 -2.83
N ALA A 92 30.37 -5.34 -3.97
CA ALA A 92 29.48 -5.32 -5.13
C ALA A 92 28.05 -5.79 -4.79
N ALA A 93 27.91 -6.73 -3.84
CA ALA A 93 26.61 -7.18 -3.35
C ALA A 93 25.73 -6.05 -2.80
N GLY A 94 26.31 -4.92 -2.38
CA GLY A 94 25.56 -3.78 -1.88
C GLY A 94 24.66 -3.10 -2.92
N TYR A 95 24.94 -3.26 -4.22
CA TYR A 95 24.09 -2.70 -5.28
C TYR A 95 22.68 -3.29 -5.26
N THR A 96 22.55 -4.57 -4.94
CA THR A 96 21.27 -5.27 -4.82
C THR A 96 20.76 -5.22 -3.38
N TRP A 97 21.59 -5.63 -2.42
CA TRP A 97 21.12 -5.97 -1.07
C TRP A 97 20.71 -4.78 -0.22
N VAL A 98 21.25 -3.58 -0.46
CA VAL A 98 20.91 -2.38 0.33
C VAL A 98 19.43 -2.00 0.16
N GLY A 99 18.88 -2.20 -1.05
CA GLY A 99 17.45 -2.03 -1.32
C GLY A 99 16.65 -3.24 -0.85
N SER A 100 17.07 -4.44 -1.27
CA SER A 100 16.33 -5.68 -1.02
C SER A 100 16.15 -6.00 0.46
N ALA A 101 17.16 -5.79 1.30
CA ALA A 101 17.04 -6.05 2.75
C ALA A 101 15.90 -5.23 3.38
N TYR A 102 15.71 -3.98 2.94
CA TYR A 102 14.62 -3.12 3.39
C TYR A 102 13.26 -3.62 2.88
N THR A 103 13.14 -3.90 1.58
CA THR A 103 11.87 -4.26 0.95
C THR A 103 11.40 -5.66 1.35
N LEU A 104 12.32 -6.61 1.55
CA LEU A 104 12.04 -7.97 2.06
C LEU A 104 11.48 -7.91 3.48
N ALA A 105 12.14 -7.15 4.37
CA ALA A 105 11.66 -6.94 5.72
C ALA A 105 10.31 -6.23 5.73
N TYR A 106 10.15 -5.19 4.89
CA TYR A 106 8.89 -4.47 4.73
C TYR A 106 7.74 -5.39 4.31
N ALA A 107 7.93 -6.18 3.25
CA ALA A 107 6.89 -7.02 2.67
C ALA A 107 6.46 -8.15 3.62
N SER A 108 7.43 -8.81 4.26
CA SER A 108 7.17 -9.98 5.11
C SER A 108 6.44 -9.66 6.41
N ILE A 109 6.72 -8.51 7.04
CA ILE A 109 6.11 -8.14 8.33
C ILE A 109 4.77 -7.41 8.20
N THR A 110 4.48 -6.84 7.02
CA THR A 110 3.25 -6.09 6.69
C THR A 110 1.95 -6.69 7.27
N PRO A 111 1.63 -7.99 7.07
CA PRO A 111 0.38 -8.56 7.58
C PRO A 111 0.32 -8.62 9.11
N VAL A 112 1.46 -8.72 9.80
CA VAL A 112 1.53 -8.83 11.26
C VAL A 112 1.20 -7.52 11.94
N TRP A 113 1.59 -6.38 11.35
CA TRP A 113 1.32 -5.06 11.91
C TRP A 113 -0.16 -4.78 12.14
N GLY A 114 -1.04 -5.22 11.23
CA GLY A 114 -2.50 -5.08 11.38
C GLY A 114 -3.02 -5.83 12.62
N SER A 115 -2.62 -7.10 12.76
CA SER A 115 -3.04 -7.94 13.89
C SER A 115 -2.56 -7.40 15.25
N VAL A 116 -1.32 -6.92 15.31
CA VAL A 116 -0.72 -6.34 16.52
C VAL A 116 -1.41 -5.02 16.87
N ALA A 117 -1.74 -4.20 15.88
CA ALA A 117 -2.49 -2.95 16.08
C ALA A 117 -3.91 -3.17 16.59
N ASP A 118 -4.55 -4.29 16.26
CA ASP A 118 -5.87 -4.63 16.79
C ASP A 118 -5.83 -5.00 18.27
N ILE A 119 -4.71 -5.54 18.76
CA ILE A 119 -4.52 -5.94 20.16
C ILE A 119 -4.19 -4.74 21.04
N TRP A 120 -3.17 -3.96 20.68
CA TRP A 120 -2.65 -2.86 21.52
C TRP A 120 -3.15 -1.47 21.12
N GLY A 121 -3.90 -1.37 20.02
CA GLY A 121 -4.41 -0.11 19.49
C GLY A 121 -3.43 0.60 18.56
N ARG A 122 -3.92 1.63 17.87
CA ARG A 122 -3.19 2.26 16.76
C ARG A 122 -2.00 3.12 17.21
N LYS A 123 -2.19 3.95 18.23
CA LYS A 123 -1.17 4.89 18.72
C LYS A 123 0.14 4.22 19.16
N PRO A 124 0.13 3.23 20.08
CA PRO A 124 1.38 2.61 20.51
C PRO A 124 2.09 1.90 19.36
N ILE A 125 1.35 1.23 18.48
CA ILE A 125 1.93 0.51 17.34
C ILE A 125 2.53 1.47 16.30
N MET A 126 1.88 2.60 16.04
CA MET A 126 2.44 3.66 15.20
C MET A 126 3.76 4.21 15.77
N LEU A 127 3.80 4.51 17.08
CA LEU A 127 5.01 5.02 17.74
C LEU A 127 6.14 3.97 17.74
N ILE A 128 5.83 2.70 18.01
CA ILE A 128 6.80 1.60 17.95
C ILE A 128 7.36 1.47 16.52
N SER A 129 6.52 1.58 15.50
CA SER A 129 6.95 1.52 14.10
C SER A 129 7.94 2.63 13.74
N VAL A 130 7.65 3.87 14.15
CA VAL A 130 8.56 5.01 13.98
C VAL A 130 9.85 4.80 14.76
N ALA A 131 9.79 4.32 16.01
CA ALA A 131 10.98 4.06 16.82
C ALA A 131 11.88 2.98 16.20
N ILE A 132 11.31 1.87 15.72
CA ILE A 132 12.05 0.81 15.01
C ILE A 132 12.71 1.38 13.75
N PHE A 133 11.99 2.20 12.98
CA PHE A 133 12.54 2.86 11.80
C PHE A 133 13.73 3.77 12.15
N LEU A 134 13.62 4.58 13.20
CA LEU A 134 14.69 5.46 13.68
C LEU A 134 15.92 4.67 14.15
N VAL A 135 15.71 3.57 14.88
CA VAL A 135 16.80 2.66 15.30
C VAL A 135 17.48 2.05 14.07
N GLY A 136 16.70 1.56 13.10
CA GLY A 136 17.25 1.06 11.84
C GLY A 136 18.08 2.11 11.09
N SER A 137 17.60 3.36 11.05
CA SER A 137 18.34 4.45 10.45
C SER A 137 19.64 4.77 11.17
N LEU A 138 19.64 4.76 12.50
CA LEU A 138 20.84 4.94 13.31
C LEU A 138 21.86 3.81 13.06
N LEU A 139 21.40 2.56 12.98
CA LEU A 139 22.24 1.41 12.63
C LEU A 139 22.88 1.58 11.25
N CYS A 140 22.12 2.05 10.26
CA CYS A 140 22.64 2.34 8.92
C CYS A 140 23.68 3.47 8.92
N ALA A 141 23.41 4.56 9.65
CA ALA A 141 24.30 5.71 9.74
C ALA A 141 25.65 5.35 10.41
N LEU A 142 25.61 4.48 11.41
CA LEU A 142 26.78 4.03 12.17
C LEU A 142 27.43 2.75 11.63
N ALA A 143 26.90 2.16 10.55
CA ALA A 143 27.34 0.86 10.06
C ALA A 143 28.86 0.85 9.75
N PRO A 144 29.66 -0.04 10.35
CA PRO A 144 31.10 -0.15 10.07
C PRO A 144 31.42 -0.96 8.82
N HIS A 145 30.51 -1.83 8.37
CA HIS A 145 30.68 -2.71 7.21
C HIS A 145 29.32 -3.02 6.55
N MET A 146 29.33 -3.61 5.35
CA MET A 146 28.13 -3.89 4.55
C MET A 146 27.08 -4.70 5.33
N ASN A 147 27.46 -5.80 5.99
CA ASN A 147 26.47 -6.63 6.70
C ASN A 147 25.72 -5.87 7.82
N ALA A 148 26.39 -4.96 8.53
CA ALA A 148 25.75 -4.14 9.56
C ALA A 148 24.77 -3.14 8.93
N LEU A 149 25.10 -2.58 7.77
CA LEU A 149 24.19 -1.75 6.99
C LEU A 149 22.96 -2.54 6.54
N LEU A 150 23.14 -3.78 6.05
CA LEU A 150 22.02 -4.63 5.63
C LEU A 150 21.09 -4.98 6.79
N VAL A 151 21.64 -5.28 7.97
CA VAL A 151 20.85 -5.48 9.19
C VAL A 151 20.10 -4.20 9.56
N GLY A 152 20.75 -3.03 9.49
CA GLY A 152 20.11 -1.74 9.69
C GLY A 152 18.95 -1.51 8.72
N ARG A 153 19.13 -1.83 7.43
CA ARG A 153 18.09 -1.72 6.39
C ARG A 153 16.93 -2.66 6.64
N ALA A 154 17.19 -3.89 7.08
CA ALA A 154 16.14 -4.83 7.46
C ALA A 154 15.31 -4.29 8.64
N VAL A 155 15.96 -3.83 9.72
CA VAL A 155 15.29 -3.22 10.89
C VAL A 155 14.49 -1.98 10.46
N GLN A 156 15.06 -1.14 9.60
CA GLN A 156 14.41 0.05 9.08
C GLN A 156 13.16 -0.31 8.25
N GLY A 157 13.24 -1.34 7.42
CA GLY A 157 12.13 -1.88 6.64
C GLY A 157 10.97 -2.40 7.50
N LEU A 158 11.29 -3.02 8.65
CA LEU A 158 10.26 -3.46 9.62
C LEU A 158 9.43 -2.27 10.13
N GLY A 159 10.11 -1.19 10.54
CA GLY A 159 9.46 0.03 11.03
C GLY A 159 8.69 0.77 9.92
N ALA A 160 9.26 0.83 8.71
CA ALA A 160 8.62 1.46 7.57
C ALA A 160 7.31 0.77 7.14
N SER A 161 7.26 -0.56 7.18
CA SER A 161 6.04 -1.32 6.92
C SER A 161 4.94 -0.98 7.93
N GLY A 162 5.31 -0.93 9.22
CA GLY A 162 4.39 -0.55 10.28
C GLY A 162 3.84 0.86 10.10
N MET A 163 4.70 1.84 9.82
CA MET A 163 4.28 3.21 9.53
C MET A 163 3.31 3.28 8.35
N GLY A 164 3.65 2.62 7.22
CA GLY A 164 2.82 2.64 6.01
C GLY A 164 1.43 2.04 6.24
N ILE A 165 1.36 0.86 6.86
CA ILE A 165 0.08 0.20 7.14
C ILE A 165 -0.72 0.93 8.21
N MET A 166 -0.07 1.40 9.28
CA MET A 166 -0.77 2.13 10.35
C MET A 166 -1.38 3.43 9.85
N VAL A 167 -0.75 4.15 8.92
CA VAL A 167 -1.35 5.35 8.34
C VAL A 167 -2.68 5.02 7.65
N ASN A 168 -2.69 3.97 6.81
CA ASN A 168 -3.91 3.54 6.12
C ASN A 168 -5.00 3.08 7.11
N ILE A 169 -4.62 2.33 8.15
CA ILE A 169 -5.56 1.87 9.19
C ILE A 169 -6.11 3.02 10.01
N ILE A 170 -5.27 3.96 10.47
CA ILE A 170 -5.69 5.11 11.27
C ILE A 170 -6.62 6.01 10.47
N VAL A 171 -6.29 6.30 9.20
CA VAL A 171 -7.17 7.06 8.30
C VAL A 171 -8.52 6.33 8.15
N SER A 172 -8.49 5.01 7.97
CA SER A 172 -9.72 4.23 7.85
C SER A 172 -10.56 4.26 9.13
N ASP A 173 -9.94 4.22 10.31
CA ASP A 173 -10.64 4.25 11.59
C ASP A 173 -11.16 5.64 11.98
N MET A 174 -10.56 6.71 11.46
CA MET A 174 -10.93 8.09 11.80
C MET A 174 -12.05 8.66 10.92
N PHE A 175 -12.08 8.28 9.65
CA PHE A 175 -12.97 8.87 8.67
C PHE A 175 -14.04 7.89 8.19
N SER A 176 -15.19 8.46 7.84
CA SER A 176 -16.27 7.73 7.18
C SER A 176 -15.75 7.05 5.92
N LEU A 177 -16.35 5.92 5.54
CA LEU A 177 -15.92 5.16 4.37
C LEU A 177 -15.96 6.01 3.07
N ARG A 178 -16.85 7.01 3.02
CA ARG A 178 -16.93 8.02 1.95
C ARG A 178 -15.73 8.98 1.93
N ASP A 179 -15.28 9.45 3.08
CA ASP A 179 -14.19 10.43 3.18
C ASP A 179 -12.79 9.80 3.08
N ARG A 180 -12.65 8.50 3.37
CA ARG A 180 -11.36 7.77 3.34
C ARG A 180 -10.58 7.99 2.05
N GLY A 181 -11.26 7.96 0.90
CA GLY A 181 -10.63 8.12 -0.41
C GLY A 181 -9.84 9.43 -0.55
N LEU A 182 -10.36 10.55 -0.02
CA LEU A 182 -9.65 11.84 -0.05
C LEU A 182 -8.41 11.81 0.84
N TYR A 183 -8.54 11.34 2.08
CA TYR A 183 -7.44 11.38 3.05
C TYR A 183 -6.33 10.40 2.67
N LEU A 184 -6.66 9.22 2.13
CA LEU A 184 -5.68 8.30 1.56
C LEU A 184 -4.98 8.92 0.34
N ALA A 185 -5.71 9.60 -0.55
CA ALA A 185 -5.11 10.33 -1.66
C ALA A 185 -4.14 11.44 -1.21
N ILE A 186 -4.45 12.18 -0.13
CA ILE A 186 -3.53 13.15 0.47
C ILE A 186 -2.22 12.47 0.91
N THR A 187 -2.31 11.30 1.57
CA THR A 187 -1.11 10.57 1.98
C THR A 187 -0.29 10.08 0.80
N SER A 188 -0.94 9.63 -0.28
CA SER A 188 -0.31 9.23 -1.54
C SER A 188 0.40 10.39 -2.24
N LEU A 189 -0.19 11.60 -2.22
CA LEU A 189 0.45 12.81 -2.74
C LEU A 189 1.71 13.17 -1.94
N VAL A 190 1.64 13.10 -0.61
CA VAL A 190 2.80 13.36 0.27
C VAL A 190 3.90 12.30 0.04
N TRP A 191 3.51 11.04 -0.18
CA TRP A 191 4.45 9.97 -0.54
C TRP A 191 5.16 10.28 -1.87
N ALA A 192 4.44 10.76 -2.88
CA ALA A 192 5.01 11.12 -4.18
C ALA A 192 6.00 12.29 -4.07
N VAL A 193 5.66 13.32 -3.28
CA VAL A 193 6.57 14.44 -2.99
C VAL A 193 7.83 13.96 -2.27
N GLY A 194 7.69 13.18 -1.19
CA GLY A 194 8.82 12.62 -0.45
C GLY A 194 9.73 11.77 -1.33
N SER A 195 9.13 10.93 -2.18
CA SER A 195 9.84 10.08 -3.15
C SER A 195 10.66 10.90 -4.14
N THR A 196 10.15 12.05 -4.59
CA THR A 196 10.83 12.94 -5.55
C THR A 196 11.97 13.74 -4.89
N VAL A 197 11.78 14.18 -3.65
CA VAL A 197 12.80 14.94 -2.89
C VAL A 197 14.01 14.07 -2.52
N GLY A 198 13.80 12.77 -2.28
CA GLY A 198 14.85 11.84 -1.85
C GLY A 198 16.09 11.82 -2.74
N PRO A 199 16.00 11.51 -4.04
CA PRO A 199 17.18 11.45 -4.92
C PRO A 199 17.98 12.76 -4.97
N VAL A 200 17.29 13.91 -4.94
CA VAL A 200 17.92 15.24 -4.94
C VAL A 200 18.74 15.45 -3.67
N LEU A 201 18.14 15.23 -2.50
CA LEU A 201 18.84 15.36 -1.21
C LEU A 201 19.99 14.34 -1.09
N GLY A 202 19.77 13.09 -1.52
CA GLY A 202 20.79 12.05 -1.47
C GLY A 202 22.00 12.39 -2.33
N GLY A 203 21.78 12.92 -3.54
CA GLY A 203 22.86 13.41 -4.40
C GLY A 203 23.67 14.54 -3.74
N VAL A 204 23.00 15.50 -3.11
CA VAL A 204 23.67 16.59 -2.36
C VAL A 204 24.48 16.04 -1.18
N PHE A 205 23.92 15.11 -0.39
CA PHE A 205 24.62 14.53 0.75
C PHE A 205 25.83 13.71 0.36
N VAL A 206 25.73 12.89 -0.69
CA VAL A 206 26.86 12.09 -1.18
C VAL A 206 27.97 12.97 -1.73
N THR A 207 27.64 14.07 -2.40
CA THR A 207 28.63 14.96 -3.04
C THR A 207 29.27 15.97 -2.09
N LYS A 208 28.51 16.51 -1.13
CA LYS A 208 28.97 17.60 -0.23
C LYS A 208 29.32 17.13 1.18
N LEU A 209 28.79 15.99 1.61
CA LEU A 209 28.94 15.48 2.96
C LEU A 209 29.43 14.02 2.92
N SER A 210 28.56 13.07 3.27
CA SER A 210 28.81 11.63 3.25
C SER A 210 27.49 10.92 2.97
N TRP A 211 27.55 9.74 2.35
CA TRP A 211 26.39 8.87 2.16
C TRP A 211 25.64 8.58 3.48
N ARG A 212 26.34 8.61 4.63
CA ARG A 212 25.76 8.42 5.97
C ARG A 212 24.67 9.43 6.30
N TRP A 213 24.74 10.64 5.73
CA TRP A 213 23.73 11.68 5.95
C TRP A 213 22.36 11.34 5.37
N CYS A 214 22.30 10.42 4.40
CA CYS A 214 21.05 9.87 3.91
C CYS A 214 20.27 9.14 5.01
N PHE A 215 20.96 8.65 6.05
CA PHE A 215 20.34 8.01 7.22
C PHE A 215 20.24 8.98 8.40
N TRP A 216 21.23 9.85 8.62
CA TRP A 216 21.16 10.84 9.71
C TRP A 216 19.97 11.77 9.59
N ILE A 217 19.57 12.18 8.37
CA ILE A 217 18.41 13.08 8.17
C ILE A 217 17.09 12.49 8.67
N ASN A 218 16.96 11.17 8.68
CA ASN A 218 15.75 10.51 9.16
C ASN A 218 15.58 10.68 10.67
N LEU A 219 16.66 10.82 11.44
CA LEU A 219 16.58 10.96 12.90
C LEU A 219 15.88 12.25 13.36
N PRO A 220 16.28 13.47 12.94
CA PRO A 220 15.59 14.68 13.34
C PRO A 220 14.16 14.71 12.79
N VAL A 221 13.95 14.32 11.53
CA VAL A 221 12.60 14.33 10.92
C VAL A 221 11.68 13.32 11.60
N GLY A 222 12.17 12.11 11.87
CA GLY A 222 11.41 11.08 12.57
C GLY A 222 11.22 11.37 14.05
N ALA A 223 12.15 12.05 14.72
CA ALA A 223 11.95 12.51 16.10
C ALA A 223 10.85 13.58 16.19
N ILE A 224 10.80 14.51 15.22
CA ILE A 224 9.72 15.47 15.09
C ILE A 224 8.40 14.73 14.84
N SER A 225 8.36 13.83 13.86
CA SER A 225 7.18 13.02 13.55
C SER A 225 6.69 12.22 14.77
N PHE A 226 7.60 11.55 15.47
CA PHE A 226 7.31 10.81 16.70
C PHE A 226 6.71 11.70 17.79
N THR A 227 7.30 12.89 18.01
CA THR A 227 6.82 13.83 19.02
C THR A 227 5.43 14.38 18.67
N VAL A 228 5.22 14.75 17.40
CA VAL A 228 3.91 15.20 16.92
C VAL A 228 2.88 14.07 17.04
N LEU A 229 3.21 12.83 16.66
CA LEU A 229 2.34 11.67 16.86
C LEU A 229 2.02 11.44 18.34
N LEU A 230 3.02 11.55 19.22
CA LEU A 230 2.85 11.34 20.65
C LEU A 230 1.84 12.33 21.26
N ILE A 231 1.88 13.59 20.82
CA ILE A 231 1.03 14.67 21.36
C ILE A 231 -0.32 14.73 20.65
N CYS A 232 -0.33 14.66 19.31
CA CYS A 232 -1.49 14.96 18.48
C CYS A 232 -2.36 13.74 18.15
N LEU A 233 -1.79 12.53 18.09
CA LEU A 233 -2.58 11.34 17.76
C LEU A 233 -3.46 10.95 18.96
N LYS A 234 -4.73 11.32 18.87
CA LYS A 234 -5.77 11.03 19.86
C LYS A 234 -6.76 10.03 19.27
N VAL A 235 -6.40 8.74 19.39
CA VAL A 235 -7.21 7.61 18.95
C VAL A 235 -7.52 6.70 20.13
N PRO A 236 -8.65 5.96 20.11
CA PRO A 236 -9.00 5.01 21.17
C PRO A 236 -7.84 4.04 21.44
N ASN A 237 -7.53 3.85 22.72
CA ASN A 237 -6.52 2.88 23.16
C ASN A 237 -7.23 1.83 24.04
N PRO A 238 -7.23 0.55 23.65
CA PRO A 238 -7.86 -0.52 24.43
C PRO A 238 -7.17 -0.78 25.78
N LYS A 239 -5.97 -0.22 26.00
CA LYS A 239 -5.16 -0.40 27.22
C LYS A 239 -4.93 -1.87 27.59
N THR A 240 -4.84 -2.74 26.57
CA THR A 240 -4.62 -4.18 26.75
C THR A 240 -3.30 -4.44 27.48
N PRO A 241 -3.29 -5.17 28.61
CA PRO A 241 -2.05 -5.56 29.28
C PRO A 241 -1.13 -6.36 28.36
N ILE A 242 0.18 -6.15 28.45
CA ILE A 242 1.17 -6.81 27.58
C ILE A 242 1.03 -8.34 27.63
N ALA A 243 0.92 -8.92 28.83
CA ALA A 243 0.77 -10.36 29.02
C ALA A 243 -0.52 -10.93 28.39
N ALA A 244 -1.62 -10.17 28.40
CA ALA A 244 -2.86 -10.56 27.76
C ALA A 244 -2.74 -10.47 26.23
N GLY A 245 -2.12 -9.41 25.72
CA GLY A 245 -1.89 -9.24 24.28
C GLY A 245 -0.97 -10.31 23.69
N LEU A 246 0.13 -10.66 24.38
CA LEU A 246 1.07 -11.71 23.93
C LEU A 246 0.41 -13.09 23.81
N LYS A 247 -0.61 -13.39 24.64
CA LYS A 247 -1.40 -14.62 24.55
C LYS A 247 -2.38 -14.63 23.37
N VAL A 248 -2.80 -13.45 22.91
CA VAL A 248 -3.77 -13.29 21.82
C VAL A 248 -3.07 -13.28 20.45
N ILE A 249 -1.79 -12.89 20.38
CA ILE A 249 -0.99 -12.98 19.15
C ILE A 249 -1.02 -14.42 18.62
N HIS A 250 -1.32 -14.56 17.33
CA HIS A 250 -1.23 -15.81 16.63
C HIS A 250 0.21 -16.09 16.14
N TRP A 251 1.11 -16.44 17.07
CA TRP A 251 2.54 -16.61 16.80
C TRP A 251 2.84 -17.58 15.66
N THR A 252 2.14 -18.72 15.63
CA THR A 252 2.27 -19.71 14.56
C THR A 252 1.93 -19.11 13.20
N GLY A 253 0.79 -18.41 13.09
CA GLY A 253 0.41 -17.72 11.86
C GLY A 253 1.44 -16.66 11.45
N SER A 254 1.94 -15.87 12.41
CA SER A 254 2.92 -14.81 12.14
C SER A 254 4.24 -15.38 11.64
N LEU A 255 4.75 -16.44 12.26
CA LEU A 255 5.99 -17.09 11.83
C LEU A 255 5.84 -17.74 10.45
N LEU A 256 4.70 -18.39 10.18
CA LEU A 256 4.45 -19.03 8.88
C LEU A 256 4.32 -17.99 7.75
N ILE A 257 3.58 -16.89 7.94
CA ILE A 257 3.46 -15.87 6.89
C ILE A 257 4.77 -15.12 6.65
N ILE A 258 5.48 -14.72 7.72
CA ILE A 258 6.77 -14.05 7.60
C ILE A 258 7.77 -15.00 6.92
N GLY A 259 7.90 -16.23 7.42
CA GLY A 259 8.85 -17.20 6.89
C GLY A 259 8.55 -17.61 5.45
N GLY A 260 7.29 -17.91 5.14
CA GLY A 260 6.84 -18.24 3.79
C GLY A 260 7.08 -17.09 2.81
N ALA A 261 6.69 -15.87 3.18
CA ALA A 261 6.91 -14.69 2.35
C ALA A 261 8.40 -14.39 2.16
N LEU A 262 9.21 -14.43 3.23
CA LEU A 262 10.65 -14.22 3.13
C LEU A 262 11.31 -15.26 2.23
N MET A 263 10.98 -16.54 2.36
CA MET A 263 11.58 -17.58 1.50
C MET A 263 11.25 -17.37 0.04
N ILE A 264 9.98 -17.09 -0.29
CA ILE A 264 9.57 -16.83 -1.67
C ILE A 264 10.27 -15.57 -2.20
N LEU A 265 10.20 -14.46 -1.45
CA LEU A 265 10.79 -13.20 -1.89
C LEU A 265 12.32 -13.26 -1.98
N LEU A 266 13.00 -13.99 -1.07
CA LEU A 266 14.44 -14.24 -1.15
C LEU A 266 14.81 -15.08 -2.37
N ALA A 267 14.02 -16.10 -2.71
CA ALA A 267 14.25 -16.87 -3.92
C ALA A 267 14.21 -15.97 -5.15
N LEU A 268 13.18 -15.12 -5.23
CA LEU A 268 12.98 -14.16 -6.32
C LEU A 268 14.12 -13.13 -6.39
N ASP A 269 14.63 -12.66 -5.25
CA ASP A 269 15.72 -11.69 -5.18
C ASP A 269 17.09 -12.30 -5.53
N PHE A 270 17.27 -13.61 -5.26
CA PHE A 270 18.50 -14.34 -5.59
C PHE A 270 18.58 -14.79 -7.05
N SER A 271 17.45 -15.13 -7.66
CA SER A 271 17.35 -15.69 -9.01
C SER A 271 18.01 -14.80 -10.06
N ASP A 272 18.99 -15.36 -10.79
CA ASP A 272 19.80 -14.71 -11.84
C ASP A 272 20.56 -13.45 -11.42
N VAL A 273 20.56 -13.14 -10.12
CA VAL A 273 21.40 -12.07 -9.55
C VAL A 273 22.59 -12.66 -8.83
N VAL A 274 22.36 -13.65 -7.95
CA VAL A 274 23.40 -14.31 -7.14
C VAL A 274 23.50 -15.78 -7.48
N TYR A 275 22.36 -16.43 -7.72
CA TYR A 275 22.28 -17.86 -8.02
C TYR A 275 21.42 -18.06 -9.28
N SER A 276 21.83 -18.99 -10.14
CA SER A 276 20.97 -19.45 -11.24
C SER A 276 19.66 -20.02 -10.71
N TRP A 277 18.57 -19.89 -11.47
CA TRP A 277 17.29 -20.56 -11.21
C TRP A 277 17.39 -22.07 -10.91
N SER A 278 18.37 -22.73 -11.53
CA SER A 278 18.63 -24.17 -11.34
C SER A 278 19.35 -24.51 -10.03
N SER A 279 19.81 -23.49 -9.30
CA SER A 279 20.51 -23.67 -8.02
C SER A 279 19.59 -24.30 -6.98
N ALA A 280 20.14 -25.25 -6.24
CA ALA A 280 19.46 -25.88 -5.11
C ALA A 280 18.93 -24.83 -4.12
N THR A 281 19.65 -23.73 -3.88
CA THR A 281 19.22 -22.65 -2.97
C THR A 281 17.90 -22.02 -3.41
N VAL A 282 17.78 -21.63 -4.68
CA VAL A 282 16.59 -20.96 -5.23
C VAL A 282 15.40 -21.93 -5.22
N ILE A 283 15.62 -23.16 -5.68
CA ILE A 283 14.58 -24.21 -5.73
C ILE A 283 14.10 -24.55 -4.32
N CYS A 284 15.01 -24.76 -3.36
CA CYS A 284 14.64 -25.03 -1.97
C CYS A 284 13.83 -23.88 -1.37
N LEU A 285 14.24 -22.62 -1.57
CA LEU A 285 13.49 -21.47 -1.07
C LEU A 285 12.09 -21.37 -1.68
N LEU A 286 11.92 -21.63 -2.99
CA LEU A 286 10.60 -21.65 -3.62
C LEU A 286 9.73 -22.81 -3.13
N VAL A 287 10.28 -24.03 -3.05
CA VAL A 287 9.53 -25.22 -2.64
C VAL A 287 9.14 -25.12 -1.18
N PHE A 288 10.09 -24.86 -0.27
CA PHE A 288 9.79 -24.72 1.15
C PHE A 288 8.97 -23.47 1.45
N GLY A 289 9.22 -22.36 0.74
CA GLY A 289 8.39 -21.16 0.83
C GLY A 289 6.94 -21.43 0.46
N THR A 290 6.70 -22.15 -0.63
CA THR A 290 5.35 -22.55 -1.08
C THR A 290 4.69 -23.50 -0.08
N VAL A 291 5.42 -24.50 0.41
CA VAL A 291 4.92 -25.44 1.43
C VAL A 291 4.54 -24.69 2.72
N VAL A 292 5.40 -23.79 3.20
CA VAL A 292 5.14 -22.99 4.41
C VAL A 292 3.96 -22.03 4.20
N MET A 293 3.79 -21.46 3.01
CA MET A 293 2.60 -20.67 2.69
C MET A 293 1.33 -21.54 2.66
N GLY A 294 1.42 -22.78 2.17
CA GLY A 294 0.33 -23.77 2.26
C GLY A 294 -0.01 -24.12 3.71
N LEU A 295 1.00 -24.31 4.56
CA LEU A 295 0.81 -24.52 5.99
C LEU A 295 0.18 -23.31 6.68
N PHE A 296 0.57 -22.09 6.29
CA PHE A 296 -0.06 -20.85 6.75
C PHE A 296 -1.56 -20.85 6.41
N ILE A 297 -1.91 -21.16 5.17
CA ILE A 297 -3.30 -21.25 4.71
C ILE A 297 -4.10 -22.26 5.55
N VAL A 298 -3.57 -23.47 5.76
CA VAL A 298 -4.26 -24.50 6.56
C VAL A 298 -4.40 -24.08 8.02
N ASN A 299 -3.36 -23.48 8.60
CA ASN A 299 -3.34 -23.00 9.98
C ASN A 299 -4.38 -21.89 10.20
N GLU A 300 -4.41 -20.91 9.30
CA GLU A 300 -5.38 -19.80 9.36
C GLU A 300 -6.82 -20.26 9.11
N TRP A 301 -7.01 -21.32 8.31
CA TRP A 301 -8.35 -21.84 8.01
C TRP A 301 -8.92 -22.69 9.14
N LYS A 302 -8.10 -23.57 9.76
CA LYS A 302 -8.58 -24.59 10.70
C LYS A 302 -8.20 -24.38 12.16
N LEU A 303 -7.06 -23.75 12.44
CA LEU A 303 -6.45 -23.72 13.78
C LEU A 303 -6.51 -22.35 14.43
N ALA A 304 -6.57 -21.28 13.63
CA ALA A 304 -6.53 -19.92 14.13
C ALA A 304 -7.81 -19.54 14.88
N THR A 305 -7.67 -19.18 16.15
CA THR A 305 -8.77 -18.54 16.91
C THR A 305 -8.86 -17.05 16.59
N ASN A 306 -7.72 -16.40 16.34
CA ASN A 306 -7.63 -15.01 15.88
C ASN A 306 -6.73 -14.96 14.64
N PRO A 307 -7.28 -15.23 13.44
CA PRO A 307 -6.50 -15.25 12.21
C PRO A 307 -5.91 -13.88 11.89
N ILE A 308 -4.68 -13.89 11.35
CA ILE A 308 -3.99 -12.70 10.81
C ILE A 308 -4.65 -12.27 9.50
N ILE A 309 -4.94 -13.24 8.64
CA ILE A 309 -5.66 -13.03 7.38
C ILE A 309 -6.94 -13.85 7.45
N PRO A 310 -8.06 -13.25 7.87
CA PRO A 310 -9.30 -13.98 8.02
C PRO A 310 -9.84 -14.51 6.70
N PHE A 311 -10.06 -15.82 6.60
CA PHE A 311 -10.59 -16.45 5.36
C PHE A 311 -11.98 -15.95 4.97
N TRP A 312 -12.78 -15.44 5.92
CA TRP A 312 -14.09 -14.87 5.61
C TRP A 312 -13.99 -13.61 4.75
N LEU A 313 -12.82 -12.95 4.67
CA LEU A 313 -12.57 -11.87 3.72
C LEU A 313 -12.63 -12.36 2.26
N PHE A 314 -12.49 -13.66 2.03
CA PHE A 314 -12.51 -14.29 0.70
C PHE A 314 -13.71 -15.23 0.50
N ALA A 315 -14.66 -15.26 1.43
CA ALA A 315 -15.75 -16.25 1.43
C ALA A 315 -16.78 -16.09 0.29
N SER A 316 -16.73 -15.01 -0.49
CA SER A 316 -17.51 -14.89 -1.72
C SER A 316 -16.68 -14.23 -2.83
N PRO A 317 -16.95 -14.54 -4.12
CA PRO A 317 -16.25 -13.91 -5.24
C PRO A 317 -16.25 -12.38 -5.17
N SER A 318 -17.35 -11.79 -4.68
CA SER A 318 -17.46 -10.34 -4.54
C SER A 318 -16.55 -9.73 -3.46
N ARG A 319 -16.29 -10.47 -2.38
CA ARG A 319 -15.35 -10.04 -1.33
C ARG A 319 -13.90 -10.31 -1.72
N ALA A 320 -13.65 -11.37 -2.49
CA ALA A 320 -12.32 -11.73 -2.97
C ALA A 320 -11.84 -10.87 -4.16
N ALA A 321 -12.76 -10.49 -5.07
CA ALA A 321 -12.43 -9.79 -6.31
C ALA A 321 -11.61 -8.49 -6.11
N PRO A 322 -11.91 -7.60 -5.15
CA PRO A 322 -11.11 -6.40 -4.91
C PRO A 322 -9.63 -6.71 -4.64
N TYR A 323 -9.32 -7.77 -3.89
CA TYR A 323 -7.93 -8.15 -3.60
C TYR A 323 -7.17 -8.58 -4.86
N VAL A 324 -7.83 -9.35 -5.74
CA VAL A 324 -7.20 -9.81 -6.98
C VAL A 324 -7.05 -8.66 -7.98
N VAL A 325 -8.05 -7.78 -8.08
CA VAL A 325 -7.96 -6.55 -8.88
C VAL A 325 -6.80 -5.68 -8.39
N PHE A 326 -6.66 -5.50 -7.07
CA PHE A 326 -5.56 -4.76 -6.47
C PHE A 326 -4.19 -5.39 -6.74
N ALA A 327 -4.11 -6.73 -6.65
CA ALA A 327 -2.91 -7.50 -6.98
C ALA A 327 -2.49 -7.29 -8.43
N CYS A 328 -3.40 -7.49 -9.37
CA CYS A 328 -3.13 -7.33 -10.80
C CYS A 328 -2.78 -5.88 -11.16
N ASN A 329 -3.46 -4.89 -10.56
CA ASN A 329 -3.13 -3.47 -10.76
C ASN A 329 -1.70 -3.17 -10.30
N SER A 330 -1.34 -3.66 -9.11
CA SER A 330 0.01 -3.49 -8.54
C SER A 330 1.09 -4.23 -9.35
N TYR A 331 0.75 -5.42 -9.85
CA TYR A 331 1.59 -6.23 -10.74
C TYR A 331 1.90 -5.45 -12.03
N VAL A 332 0.87 -4.98 -12.74
CA VAL A 332 1.06 -4.22 -13.97
C VAL A 332 1.85 -2.93 -13.71
N PHE A 333 1.51 -2.19 -12.64
CA PHE A 333 2.19 -0.93 -12.33
C PHE A 333 3.70 -1.10 -12.14
N ILE A 334 4.13 -2.00 -11.24
CA ILE A 334 5.56 -2.18 -10.99
C ILE A 334 6.27 -2.77 -12.21
N GLY A 335 5.59 -3.64 -12.95
CA GLY A 335 6.09 -4.21 -14.18
C GLY A 335 6.40 -3.13 -15.21
N LEU A 336 5.45 -2.24 -15.48
CA LEU A 336 5.68 -1.08 -16.34
C LEU A 336 6.82 -0.22 -15.80
N ALA A 337 6.84 0.09 -14.51
CA ALA A 337 7.88 0.90 -13.88
C ALA A 337 9.29 0.30 -14.03
N TYR A 338 9.41 -1.02 -14.08
CA TYR A 338 10.68 -1.73 -14.25
C TYR A 338 11.10 -1.86 -15.72
N TYR A 339 10.19 -2.27 -16.60
CA TYR A 339 10.52 -2.61 -18.00
C TYR A 339 10.55 -1.41 -18.94
N LEU A 340 9.90 -0.28 -18.60
CA LEU A 340 9.94 0.93 -19.43
C LEU A 340 11.33 1.59 -19.46
N PRO A 341 12.05 1.72 -18.33
CA PRO A 341 13.46 2.12 -18.37
C PRO A 341 14.33 1.15 -19.17
N LEU A 342 14.09 -0.17 -19.05
CA LEU A 342 14.80 -1.17 -19.86
C LEU A 342 14.53 -0.96 -21.35
N TYR A 343 13.29 -0.70 -21.77
CA TYR A 343 12.94 -0.34 -23.14
C TYR A 343 13.66 0.93 -23.60
N ALA A 344 13.66 1.99 -22.80
CA ALA A 344 14.31 3.23 -23.14
C ALA A 344 15.83 3.05 -23.33
N GLN A 345 16.49 2.29 -22.46
CA GLN A 345 17.93 2.05 -22.55
C GLN A 345 18.29 1.08 -23.68
N SER A 346 17.61 -0.06 -23.75
CA SER A 346 17.96 -1.13 -24.70
C SER A 346 17.45 -0.93 -26.12
N VAL A 347 16.32 -0.26 -26.32
CA VAL A 347 15.72 -0.05 -27.65
C VAL A 347 16.02 1.37 -28.15
N LEU A 348 15.72 2.39 -27.34
CA LEU A 348 15.93 3.78 -27.74
C LEU A 348 17.39 4.22 -27.62
N GLY A 349 18.23 3.47 -26.88
CA GLY A 349 19.61 3.87 -26.59
C GLY A 349 19.69 5.07 -25.66
N ALA A 350 18.65 5.30 -24.84
CA ALA A 350 18.64 6.37 -23.87
C ALA A 350 19.65 6.09 -22.74
N THR A 351 20.25 7.14 -22.20
CA THR A 351 21.07 7.01 -20.98
C THR A 351 20.18 6.63 -19.78
N ALA A 352 20.79 6.12 -18.71
CA ALA A 352 20.07 5.82 -17.47
C ALA A 352 19.27 7.04 -16.96
N LEU A 353 19.85 8.25 -17.01
CA LEU A 353 19.17 9.48 -16.62
C LEU A 353 17.94 9.75 -17.50
N THR A 354 18.10 9.74 -18.82
CA THR A 354 17.01 10.00 -19.77
C THR A 354 15.92 8.94 -19.68
N SER A 355 16.27 7.68 -19.41
CA SER A 355 15.30 6.61 -19.20
C SER A 355 14.41 6.84 -17.97
N GLY A 356 14.97 7.41 -16.90
CA GLY A 356 14.21 7.84 -15.73
C GLY A 356 13.27 9.01 -16.04
N LEU A 357 13.72 9.98 -16.84
CA LEU A 357 12.86 11.07 -17.33
C LEU A 357 11.68 10.55 -18.16
N TYR A 358 11.91 9.54 -19.01
CA TYR A 358 10.85 8.92 -19.82
C TYR A 358 9.80 8.16 -19.00
N LEU A 359 10.09 7.85 -17.73
CA LEU A 359 9.15 7.20 -16.82
C LEU A 359 8.21 8.20 -16.11
N LEU A 360 8.56 9.48 -16.08
CA LEU A 360 7.76 10.52 -15.40
C LEU A 360 6.29 10.57 -15.85
N PRO A 361 5.93 10.41 -17.14
CA PRO A 361 4.53 10.41 -17.57
C PRO A 361 3.70 9.36 -16.84
N LEU A 362 4.23 8.14 -16.63
CA LEU A 362 3.55 7.07 -15.89
C LEU A 362 3.31 7.47 -14.42
N ILE A 363 4.35 7.96 -13.74
CA ILE A 363 4.32 8.26 -12.30
C ILE A 363 3.42 9.47 -12.01
N VAL A 364 3.57 10.53 -12.80
CA VAL A 364 2.82 11.78 -12.63
C VAL A 364 1.35 11.57 -12.94
N SER A 365 1.02 10.92 -14.07
CA SER A 365 -0.38 10.68 -14.43
C SER A 365 -1.06 9.75 -13.42
N CYS A 366 -0.35 8.73 -12.92
CA CYS A 366 -0.82 7.86 -11.84
C CYS A 366 -1.13 8.64 -10.56
N SER A 367 -0.22 9.51 -10.12
CA SER A 367 -0.41 10.29 -8.90
C SER A 367 -1.60 11.27 -9.01
N LEU A 368 -1.72 11.97 -10.14
CA LEU A 368 -2.82 12.90 -10.39
C LEU A 368 -4.17 12.17 -10.50
N ALA A 369 -4.19 11.03 -11.18
CA ALA A 369 -5.39 10.22 -11.35
C ALA A 369 -5.86 9.59 -10.04
N ALA A 370 -4.94 9.13 -9.18
CA ALA A 370 -5.26 8.66 -7.84
C ALA A 370 -5.91 9.76 -6.98
N ALA A 371 -5.36 10.98 -7.04
CA ALA A 371 -5.94 12.12 -6.34
C ALA A 371 -7.34 12.48 -6.86
N ALA A 372 -7.50 12.57 -8.19
CA ALA A 372 -8.79 12.85 -8.81
C ALA A 372 -9.84 11.78 -8.49
N ALA A 373 -9.46 10.50 -8.53
CA ALA A 373 -10.32 9.38 -8.14
C ALA A 373 -10.75 9.45 -6.68
N GLY A 374 -9.82 9.75 -5.75
CA GLY A 374 -10.12 9.93 -4.34
C GLY A 374 -11.16 11.03 -4.08
N ILE A 375 -10.99 12.19 -4.73
CA ILE A 375 -11.94 13.31 -4.64
C ILE A 375 -13.31 12.93 -5.22
N PHE A 376 -13.32 12.28 -6.39
CA PHE A 376 -14.56 11.85 -7.03
C PHE A 376 -15.33 10.84 -6.16
N MET A 377 -14.65 9.85 -5.60
CA MET A 377 -15.28 8.84 -4.72
C MET A 377 -15.84 9.48 -3.46
N GLN A 378 -15.16 10.49 -2.90
CA GLN A 378 -15.68 11.25 -1.76
C GLN A 378 -16.95 12.01 -2.11
N GLN A 379 -16.95 12.76 -3.21
CA GLN A 379 -18.09 13.58 -3.60
C GLN A 379 -19.30 12.74 -4.00
N THR A 380 -19.09 11.66 -4.76
CA THR A 380 -20.17 10.87 -5.36
C THR A 380 -20.59 9.65 -4.53
N GLY A 381 -19.72 9.14 -3.66
CA GLY A 381 -19.91 7.87 -2.97
C GLY A 381 -19.75 6.64 -3.87
N LYS A 382 -19.31 6.79 -5.12
CA LYS A 382 -19.31 5.72 -6.14
C LYS A 382 -17.88 5.31 -6.51
N TYR A 383 -17.46 4.12 -6.06
CA TYR A 383 -16.14 3.55 -6.42
C TYR A 383 -16.17 2.64 -7.65
N LEU A 384 -17.29 1.95 -7.94
CA LEU A 384 -17.37 1.03 -9.09
C LEU A 384 -17.12 1.69 -10.46
N PRO A 385 -17.73 2.85 -10.79
CA PRO A 385 -17.46 3.51 -12.07
C PRO A 385 -15.98 3.88 -12.22
N VAL A 386 -15.34 4.30 -11.12
CA VAL A 386 -13.90 4.59 -11.09
C VAL A 386 -13.11 3.33 -11.40
N MET A 387 -13.44 2.20 -10.77
CA MET A 387 -12.77 0.91 -11.06
C MET A 387 -12.91 0.49 -12.52
N TYR A 388 -14.11 0.60 -13.11
CA TYR A 388 -14.33 0.20 -14.50
C TYR A 388 -13.57 1.09 -15.50
N ILE A 389 -13.63 2.41 -15.32
CA ILE A 389 -12.87 3.34 -16.17
C ILE A 389 -11.37 3.10 -16.02
N ALA A 390 -10.88 2.94 -14.79
CA ALA A 390 -9.48 2.65 -14.50
C ALA A 390 -8.99 1.40 -15.22
N GLN A 391 -9.77 0.32 -15.20
CA GLN A 391 -9.43 -0.95 -15.85
C GLN A 391 -9.38 -0.82 -17.38
N VAL A 392 -10.34 -0.14 -18.00
CA VAL A 392 -10.32 0.13 -19.45
C VAL A 392 -9.09 0.93 -19.84
N LEU A 393 -8.75 1.98 -19.09
CA LEU A 393 -7.57 2.81 -19.36
C LEU A 393 -6.27 2.04 -19.13
N LEU A 394 -6.22 1.15 -18.14
CA LEU A 394 -5.06 0.31 -17.88
C LEU A 394 -4.81 -0.68 -19.02
N VAL A 395 -5.85 -1.39 -19.48
CA VAL A 395 -5.77 -2.32 -20.62
C VAL A 395 -5.40 -1.58 -21.89
N LEU A 396 -6.03 -0.44 -22.15
CA LEU A 396 -5.74 0.37 -23.33
C LEU A 396 -4.31 0.91 -23.30
N GLY A 397 -3.89 1.53 -22.20
CA GLY A 397 -2.56 2.10 -22.04
C GLY A 397 -1.45 1.06 -22.15
N SER A 398 -1.58 -0.06 -21.45
CA SER A 398 -0.62 -1.18 -21.57
C SER A 398 -0.68 -1.84 -22.95
N GLY A 399 -1.86 -1.93 -23.56
CA GLY A 399 -2.07 -2.48 -24.91
C GLY A 399 -1.38 -1.66 -26.00
N LEU A 400 -1.45 -0.34 -25.90
CA LEU A 400 -0.80 0.57 -26.84
C LEU A 400 0.73 0.44 -26.81
N LEU A 401 1.33 0.02 -25.68
CA LEU A 401 2.77 -0.24 -25.60
C LEU A 401 3.22 -1.38 -26.51
N ILE A 402 2.35 -2.36 -26.80
CA ILE A 402 2.62 -3.44 -27.77
C ILE A 402 2.82 -2.88 -29.18
N GLY A 403 2.12 -1.78 -29.50
CA GLY A 403 2.16 -1.09 -30.79
C GLY A 403 3.20 0.02 -30.87
N LEU A 404 4.11 0.13 -29.89
CA LEU A 404 5.28 1.00 -30.03
C LEU A 404 6.08 0.61 -31.28
N HIS A 405 6.75 1.57 -31.89
CA HIS A 405 7.62 1.32 -33.01
C HIS A 405 9.07 1.60 -32.63
N PHE A 406 9.97 1.16 -33.50
CA PHE A 406 11.37 1.57 -33.50
C PHE A 406 11.47 3.01 -34.03
N GLU A 407 10.77 3.96 -33.41
CA GLU A 407 10.74 5.36 -33.82
C GLU A 407 11.48 6.25 -32.84
N THR A 408 12.12 7.32 -33.35
CA THR A 408 12.77 8.37 -32.57
C THR A 408 11.79 9.29 -31.83
N ASN A 409 10.50 9.31 -32.20
CA ASN A 409 9.52 10.21 -31.61
C ASN A 409 8.91 9.62 -30.32
N ILE A 410 9.36 10.14 -29.18
CA ILE A 410 8.92 9.73 -27.83
C ILE A 410 7.48 10.13 -27.49
N THR A 411 6.78 10.90 -28.34
CA THR A 411 5.41 11.38 -28.06
C THR A 411 4.44 10.23 -27.82
N ARG A 412 4.50 9.17 -28.64
CA ARG A 412 3.65 7.98 -28.44
C ARG A 412 3.93 7.31 -27.11
N LEU A 413 5.21 7.15 -26.79
CA LEU A 413 5.66 6.57 -25.53
C LEU A 413 5.13 7.37 -24.32
N ILE A 414 5.15 8.71 -24.38
CA ILE A 414 4.62 9.58 -23.34
C ILE A 414 3.10 9.39 -23.18
N ILE A 415 2.35 9.43 -24.29
CA ILE A 415 0.88 9.32 -24.26
C ILE A 415 0.43 7.95 -23.75
N PHE A 416 1.06 6.87 -24.23
CA PHE A 416 0.67 5.50 -23.85
C PHE A 416 0.95 5.22 -22.38
N GLN A 417 2.11 5.65 -21.88
CA GLN A 417 2.44 5.57 -20.46
C GLN A 417 1.53 6.44 -19.59
N ALA A 418 1.22 7.66 -20.04
CA ALA A 418 0.32 8.53 -19.30
C ALA A 418 -1.05 7.87 -19.15
N LEU A 419 -1.59 7.26 -20.21
CA LEU A 419 -2.87 6.56 -20.19
C LEU A 419 -2.85 5.35 -19.23
N ALA A 420 -1.80 4.53 -19.31
CA ALA A 420 -1.60 3.41 -18.39
C ALA A 420 -1.51 3.89 -16.93
N GLY A 421 -0.78 4.98 -16.69
CA GLY A 421 -0.62 5.57 -15.37
C GLY A 421 -1.96 6.08 -14.82
N VAL A 422 -2.81 6.73 -15.63
CA VAL A 422 -4.16 7.12 -15.21
C VAL A 422 -4.96 5.90 -14.77
N GLY A 423 -4.94 4.83 -15.57
CA GLY A 423 -5.60 3.57 -15.23
C GLY A 423 -5.12 2.98 -13.91
N VAL A 424 -3.81 2.91 -13.69
CA VAL A 424 -3.25 2.43 -12.41
C VAL A 424 -3.70 3.32 -11.25
N GLY A 425 -3.52 4.63 -11.39
CA GLY A 425 -3.73 5.62 -10.33
C GLY A 425 -5.16 5.62 -9.81
N MET A 426 -6.14 5.61 -10.71
CA MET A 426 -7.56 5.54 -10.35
C MET A 426 -7.91 4.29 -9.54
N ASN A 427 -7.16 3.19 -9.70
CA ASN A 427 -7.39 1.91 -9.04
C ASN A 427 -6.46 1.62 -7.86
N ILE A 428 -5.76 2.61 -7.32
CA ILE A 428 -4.98 2.44 -6.08
C ILE A 428 -5.93 2.32 -4.88
N GLU A 429 -6.80 3.31 -4.69
CA GLU A 429 -7.65 3.38 -3.49
C GLU A 429 -9.00 2.67 -3.65
N ALA A 430 -9.52 2.60 -4.88
CA ALA A 430 -10.86 2.08 -5.14
C ALA A 430 -11.04 0.60 -4.72
N PRO A 431 -10.10 -0.33 -4.97
CA PRO A 431 -10.21 -1.72 -4.49
C PRO A 431 -10.14 -1.84 -2.97
N ILE A 432 -9.35 -0.99 -2.31
CA ILE A 432 -9.26 -0.96 -0.84
C ILE A 432 -10.61 -0.56 -0.26
N LEU A 433 -11.22 0.52 -0.79
CA LEU A 433 -12.54 0.96 -0.38
C LEU A 433 -13.61 -0.10 -0.66
N ALA A 434 -13.56 -0.77 -1.82
CA ALA A 434 -14.50 -1.85 -2.16
C ALA A 434 -14.41 -3.02 -1.18
N ALA A 435 -13.20 -3.45 -0.80
CA ALA A 435 -13.00 -4.52 0.18
C ALA A 435 -13.47 -4.11 1.59
N GLN A 436 -13.20 -2.87 1.99
CA GLN A 436 -13.67 -2.32 3.26
C GLN A 436 -15.20 -2.17 3.29
N ALA A 437 -15.83 -1.80 2.17
CA ALA A 437 -17.29 -1.67 2.05
C ALA A 437 -18.01 -3.02 2.13
N ALA A 438 -17.37 -4.09 1.64
CA ALA A 438 -17.91 -5.45 1.65
C ALA A 438 -17.68 -6.19 2.98
N THR A 439 -17.08 -5.53 4.00
CA THR A 439 -16.72 -6.13 5.28
C THR A 439 -17.12 -5.23 6.46
N THR A 440 -16.96 -5.74 7.67
CA THR A 440 -17.31 -5.00 8.89
C THR A 440 -16.18 -4.06 9.30
N VAL A 441 -16.50 -2.99 10.03
CA VAL A 441 -15.48 -2.03 10.53
C VAL A 441 -14.43 -2.72 11.40
N ARG A 442 -14.82 -3.79 12.10
CA ARG A 442 -13.92 -4.67 12.85
C ARG A 442 -12.80 -5.25 11.99
N ASP A 443 -13.05 -5.53 10.71
CA ASP A 443 -12.10 -6.18 9.81
C ASP A 443 -11.23 -5.19 9.01
N THR A 444 -11.48 -3.88 9.12
CA THR A 444 -10.76 -2.82 8.38
C THR A 444 -9.25 -2.97 8.45
N ALA A 445 -8.70 -3.24 9.64
CA ALA A 445 -7.26 -3.43 9.83
C ALA A 445 -6.73 -4.68 9.11
N ALA A 446 -7.46 -5.79 9.17
CA ALA A 446 -7.11 -7.04 8.50
C ALA A 446 -7.21 -6.89 6.97
N VAL A 447 -8.26 -6.24 6.46
CA VAL A 447 -8.42 -5.91 5.03
C VAL A 447 -7.23 -5.11 4.52
N THR A 448 -6.89 -4.01 5.19
CA THR A 448 -5.79 -3.11 4.79
C THR A 448 -4.43 -3.82 4.85
N ALA A 449 -4.16 -4.58 5.92
CA ALA A 449 -2.92 -5.34 6.05
C ALA A 449 -2.80 -6.44 4.99
N THR A 450 -3.91 -7.12 4.68
CA THR A 450 -3.98 -8.15 3.63
C THR A 450 -3.76 -7.53 2.24
N MET A 451 -4.39 -6.39 1.94
CA MET A 451 -4.14 -5.64 0.71
C MET A 451 -2.66 -5.27 0.58
N GLY A 452 -2.05 -4.73 1.64
CA GLY A 452 -0.63 -4.41 1.67
C GLY A 452 0.26 -5.61 1.36
N PHE A 453 -0.02 -6.75 1.98
CA PHE A 453 0.71 -8.00 1.75
C PHE A 453 0.54 -8.51 0.31
N VAL A 454 -0.69 -8.56 -0.20
CA VAL A 454 -1.01 -8.97 -1.57
C VAL A 454 -0.28 -8.09 -2.59
N ARG A 455 -0.28 -6.77 -2.39
CA ARG A 455 0.48 -5.82 -3.22
C ARG A 455 1.96 -6.15 -3.20
N SER A 456 2.58 -6.31 -2.02
CA SER A 456 4.00 -6.61 -1.92
C SER A 456 4.37 -7.89 -2.68
N LEU A 457 3.59 -8.97 -2.50
CA LEU A 457 3.82 -10.23 -3.22
C LEU A 457 3.63 -10.05 -4.73
N ALA A 458 2.54 -9.41 -5.17
CA ALA A 458 2.27 -9.16 -6.59
C ALA A 458 3.38 -8.34 -7.24
N THR A 459 3.92 -7.34 -6.53
CA THR A 459 4.99 -6.51 -7.08
C THR A 459 6.32 -7.26 -7.23
N ALA A 460 6.67 -8.11 -6.27
CA ALA A 460 7.89 -8.91 -6.36
C ALA A 460 7.78 -9.96 -7.48
N VAL A 461 6.65 -10.66 -7.56
CA VAL A 461 6.40 -11.68 -8.59
C VAL A 461 6.36 -11.04 -9.99
N SER A 462 5.83 -9.83 -10.13
CA SER A 462 5.77 -9.13 -11.43
C SER A 462 7.12 -8.94 -12.10
N VAL A 463 8.10 -8.44 -11.37
CA VAL A 463 9.42 -8.18 -11.93
C VAL A 463 10.07 -9.50 -12.33
N VAL A 464 9.91 -10.55 -11.52
CA VAL A 464 10.55 -11.83 -11.82
C VAL A 464 9.90 -12.54 -13.01
N ILE A 465 8.57 -12.65 -13.06
CA ILE A 465 7.89 -13.30 -14.19
C ILE A 465 8.13 -12.48 -15.48
N GLY A 466 8.09 -11.14 -15.40
CA GLY A 466 8.46 -10.30 -16.54
C GLY A 466 9.88 -10.57 -17.04
N GLY A 467 10.81 -10.86 -16.12
CA GLY A 467 12.20 -11.18 -16.41
C GLY A 467 12.30 -12.51 -17.13
N VAL A 468 11.66 -13.54 -16.60
CA VAL A 468 11.60 -14.87 -17.22
C VAL A 468 10.97 -14.81 -18.62
N VAL A 469 9.89 -14.04 -18.81
CA VAL A 469 9.27 -13.85 -20.14
C VAL A 469 10.22 -13.16 -21.10
N PHE A 470 10.90 -12.09 -20.65
CA PHE A 470 11.90 -11.39 -21.44
C PHE A 470 13.07 -12.30 -21.83
N GLN A 471 13.66 -13.00 -20.86
CA GLN A 471 14.80 -13.91 -21.04
C GLN A 471 14.46 -15.06 -21.98
N ASN A 472 13.31 -15.71 -21.78
CA ASN A 472 12.86 -16.80 -22.65
C ASN A 472 12.69 -16.33 -24.09
N GLN A 473 12.14 -15.13 -24.29
CA GLN A 473 12.00 -14.58 -25.63
C GLN A 473 13.36 -14.22 -26.24
N MET A 474 14.30 -13.64 -25.48
CA MET A 474 15.67 -13.39 -25.93
C MET A 474 16.41 -14.67 -26.29
N ASN A 475 16.24 -15.74 -25.51
CA ASN A 475 16.82 -17.06 -25.80
C ASN A 475 16.23 -17.68 -27.07
N ALA A 476 14.90 -17.57 -27.27
CA ALA A 476 14.22 -18.11 -28.44
C ALA A 476 14.73 -17.51 -29.76
N VAL A 477 15.08 -16.22 -29.76
CA VAL A 477 15.56 -15.48 -30.94
C VAL A 477 17.09 -15.43 -31.04
N ASN A 478 17.81 -15.98 -30.06
CA ASN A 478 19.27 -15.91 -30.01
C ASN A 478 19.93 -16.71 -31.15
N GLY A 479 19.29 -17.78 -31.62
CA GLY A 479 19.77 -18.54 -32.78
C GLY A 479 19.85 -17.67 -34.04
N ASP A 480 18.75 -16.99 -34.38
CA ASP A 480 18.66 -16.06 -35.52
C ASP A 480 19.64 -14.89 -35.38
N LEU A 481 19.86 -14.42 -34.14
CA LEU A 481 20.84 -13.37 -33.85
C LEU A 481 22.28 -13.89 -34.07
N ALA A 482 22.58 -15.10 -33.61
CA ALA A 482 23.90 -15.73 -33.77
C ALA A 482 24.27 -15.98 -35.23
N GLU A 483 23.30 -16.27 -36.10
CA GLU A 483 23.52 -16.40 -37.55
C GLU A 483 23.93 -15.05 -38.19
N GLN A 484 23.44 -13.93 -37.66
CA GLN A 484 23.66 -12.61 -38.25
C GLN A 484 24.89 -11.88 -37.71
N ILE A 485 25.19 -12.00 -36.40
CA ILE A 485 26.30 -11.27 -35.75
C ILE A 485 27.37 -12.18 -35.12
N GLY A 486 27.22 -13.49 -35.29
CA GLY A 486 28.14 -14.51 -34.77
C GLY A 486 27.81 -14.95 -33.34
N VAL A 487 28.07 -16.23 -33.05
CA VAL A 487 27.73 -16.91 -31.79
C VAL A 487 28.31 -16.21 -30.55
N GLN A 488 29.54 -15.71 -30.64
CA GLN A 488 30.21 -15.06 -29.49
C GLN A 488 29.57 -13.72 -29.12
N LEU A 489 29.14 -12.93 -30.11
CA LEU A 489 28.53 -11.63 -29.87
C LEU A 489 27.06 -11.78 -29.48
N ALA A 490 26.32 -12.65 -30.17
CA ALA A 490 24.95 -13.00 -29.80
C ALA A 490 24.85 -13.61 -28.40
N GLY A 491 25.83 -14.44 -28.01
CA GLY A 491 25.91 -15.00 -26.66
C GLY A 491 26.02 -13.97 -25.53
N LYS A 492 26.44 -12.73 -25.82
CA LYS A 492 26.41 -11.63 -24.84
C LYS A 492 25.02 -11.03 -24.64
N PHE A 493 24.08 -11.30 -25.54
CA PHE A 493 22.71 -10.80 -25.50
C PHE A 493 21.69 -11.94 -25.40
N ASN A 494 22.14 -13.14 -25.00
CA ASN A 494 21.23 -14.24 -24.65
C ASN A 494 20.43 -13.87 -23.40
N GLY A 495 19.35 -14.59 -23.11
CA GLY A 495 18.41 -14.25 -22.03
C GLY A 495 19.10 -13.94 -20.70
N ASP A 496 20.02 -14.80 -20.27
CA ASP A 496 20.71 -14.70 -18.98
C ASP A 496 21.54 -13.41 -18.84
N LEU A 497 22.13 -12.93 -19.94
CA LEU A 497 23.01 -11.76 -19.94
C LEU A 497 22.37 -10.52 -20.58
N ALA A 498 21.21 -10.65 -21.22
CA ALA A 498 20.56 -9.58 -21.96
C ALA A 498 20.25 -8.37 -21.07
N SER A 499 19.72 -8.60 -19.87
CA SER A 499 19.41 -7.49 -18.96
C SER A 499 20.66 -6.81 -18.38
N SER A 500 21.77 -7.54 -18.22
CA SER A 500 23.03 -6.98 -17.68
C SER A 500 23.89 -6.30 -18.74
N ASN A 501 23.77 -6.69 -20.00
CA ASN A 501 24.61 -6.22 -21.11
C ASN A 501 23.98 -5.11 -21.96
N VAL A 502 22.92 -4.47 -21.47
CA VAL A 502 22.22 -3.37 -22.17
C VAL A 502 23.19 -2.26 -22.57
N GLU A 503 24.15 -1.90 -21.72
CA GLU A 503 25.13 -0.85 -22.02
C GLU A 503 26.06 -1.22 -23.19
N LEU A 504 26.33 -2.51 -23.41
CA LEU A 504 27.17 -2.97 -24.52
C LEU A 504 26.53 -2.69 -25.88
N ILE A 505 25.19 -2.55 -25.95
CA ILE A 505 24.48 -2.19 -27.19
C ILE A 505 25.00 -0.85 -27.74
N GLY A 506 25.39 0.08 -26.87
CA GLY A 506 25.96 1.37 -27.27
C GLY A 506 27.32 1.26 -27.98
N SER A 507 28.06 0.19 -27.72
CA SER A 507 29.40 -0.07 -28.29
C SER A 507 29.38 -0.87 -29.60
N LEU A 508 28.22 -1.37 -30.02
CA LEU A 508 28.07 -2.15 -31.25
C LEU A 508 28.11 -1.25 -32.50
N GLU A 509 28.65 -1.79 -33.58
CA GLU A 509 28.75 -1.08 -34.85
C GLU A 509 27.45 -1.18 -35.68
N GLY A 510 26.95 -0.04 -36.16
CA GLY A 510 25.90 0.09 -37.18
C GLY A 510 24.80 -0.96 -37.13
N ASP A 511 24.81 -1.88 -38.10
CA ASP A 511 23.78 -2.89 -38.30
C ASP A 511 23.66 -3.87 -37.12
N GLN A 512 24.76 -4.18 -36.43
CA GLN A 512 24.73 -5.05 -35.25
C GLN A 512 23.95 -4.40 -34.11
N GLN A 513 24.14 -3.08 -33.93
CA GLN A 513 23.41 -2.32 -32.93
C GLN A 513 21.90 -2.33 -33.24
N VAL A 514 21.52 -2.05 -34.48
CA VAL A 514 20.11 -2.02 -34.89
C VAL A 514 19.47 -3.39 -34.69
N LEU A 515 20.16 -4.46 -35.06
CA LEU A 515 19.66 -5.82 -34.93
C LEU A 515 19.44 -6.21 -33.46
N VAL A 516 20.42 -5.98 -32.60
CA VAL A 516 20.28 -6.27 -31.15
C VAL A 516 19.13 -5.46 -30.55
N ARG A 517 19.03 -4.16 -30.83
CA ARG A 517 17.92 -3.32 -30.34
C ARG A 517 16.55 -3.85 -30.82
N LYS A 518 16.46 -4.33 -32.06
CA LYS A 518 15.23 -4.95 -32.61
C LYS A 518 14.86 -6.24 -31.89
N THR A 519 15.86 -7.04 -31.52
CA THR A 519 15.68 -8.26 -30.71
C THR A 519 15.11 -7.92 -29.33
N TYR A 520 15.70 -6.95 -28.64
CA TYR A 520 15.19 -6.46 -27.34
C TYR A 520 13.77 -5.90 -27.46
N PHE A 521 13.50 -5.16 -28.53
CA PHE A 521 12.17 -4.65 -28.82
C PHE A 521 11.13 -5.78 -28.93
N GLY A 522 11.47 -6.85 -29.66
CA GLY A 522 10.63 -8.05 -29.76
C GLY A 522 10.40 -8.72 -28.40
N ALA A 523 11.45 -8.87 -27.60
CA ALA A 523 11.34 -9.46 -26.25
C ALA A 523 10.47 -8.64 -25.30
N LEU A 524 10.64 -7.32 -25.29
CA LEU A 524 9.82 -6.41 -24.49
C LEU A 524 8.37 -6.36 -24.96
N ARG A 525 8.11 -6.54 -26.26
CA ARG A 525 6.75 -6.65 -26.78
C ARG A 525 6.00 -7.83 -26.15
N THR A 526 6.65 -8.98 -25.98
CA THR A 526 6.08 -10.15 -25.28
C THR A 526 5.79 -9.83 -23.81
N VAL A 527 6.66 -9.08 -23.15
CA VAL A 527 6.45 -8.59 -21.78
C VAL A 527 5.21 -7.67 -21.70
N TRP A 528 5.02 -6.77 -22.66
CA TRP A 528 3.81 -5.93 -22.73
C TRP A 528 2.53 -6.75 -22.91
N ILE A 529 2.57 -7.79 -23.76
CA ILE A 529 1.43 -8.71 -23.95
C ILE A 529 1.06 -9.39 -22.63
N MET A 530 2.05 -9.84 -21.85
CA MET A 530 1.80 -10.41 -20.53
C MET A 530 1.10 -9.40 -19.61
N TYR A 531 1.59 -8.17 -19.50
CA TYR A 531 0.97 -7.15 -18.64
C TYR A 531 -0.45 -6.78 -19.08
N VAL A 532 -0.71 -6.78 -20.39
CA VAL A 532 -2.07 -6.59 -20.93
C VAL A 532 -2.98 -7.75 -20.53
N ALA A 533 -2.48 -8.99 -20.52
CA ALA A 533 -3.27 -10.14 -20.05
C ALA A 533 -3.66 -10.00 -18.58
N PHE A 534 -2.73 -9.55 -17.71
CA PHE A 534 -3.03 -9.29 -16.29
C PHE A 534 -3.98 -8.10 -16.10
N ALA A 535 -3.84 -7.03 -16.89
CA ALA A 535 -4.79 -5.92 -16.89
C ALA A 535 -6.20 -6.37 -17.37
N GLY A 536 -6.27 -7.23 -18.37
CA GLY A 536 -7.50 -7.83 -18.85
C GLY A 536 -8.16 -8.73 -17.80
N LEU A 537 -7.35 -9.54 -17.10
CA LEU A 537 -7.81 -10.34 -15.97
C LEU A 537 -8.39 -9.46 -14.85
N ALA A 538 -7.70 -8.37 -14.49
CA ALA A 538 -8.20 -7.39 -13.52
C ALA A 538 -9.54 -6.77 -13.98
N SER A 539 -9.67 -6.47 -15.27
CA SER A 539 -10.91 -5.97 -15.86
C SER A 539 -12.06 -6.96 -15.71
N LEU A 540 -11.85 -8.24 -16.07
CA LEU A 540 -12.85 -9.29 -15.92
C LEU A 540 -13.25 -9.51 -14.47
N LEU A 541 -12.27 -9.53 -13.57
CA LEU A 541 -12.51 -9.73 -12.14
C LEU A 541 -13.16 -8.53 -11.46
N SER A 542 -12.96 -7.32 -11.99
CA SER A 542 -13.63 -6.11 -11.49
C SER A 542 -15.16 -6.20 -11.61
N LEU A 543 -15.69 -6.97 -12.57
CA LEU A 543 -17.13 -7.20 -12.75
C LEU A 543 -17.77 -7.99 -11.60
N PHE A 544 -16.97 -8.73 -10.81
CA PHE A 544 -17.45 -9.47 -9.65
C PHE A 544 -17.54 -8.59 -8.39
N VAL A 545 -16.98 -7.38 -8.42
CA VAL A 545 -17.08 -6.43 -7.31
C VAL A 545 -18.50 -5.88 -7.27
N ARG A 546 -19.22 -6.15 -6.17
CA ARG A 546 -20.59 -5.66 -5.99
C ARG A 546 -20.60 -4.27 -5.40
N ALA A 547 -21.62 -3.51 -5.76
CA ALA A 547 -21.87 -2.19 -5.20
C ALA A 547 -22.26 -2.34 -3.73
N HIS A 548 -21.60 -1.58 -2.88
CA HIS A 548 -21.96 -1.39 -1.48
C HIS A 548 -21.99 0.12 -1.22
N ASP A 549 -22.94 0.58 -0.42
CA ASP A 549 -23.00 1.99 -0.08
C ASP A 549 -21.82 2.39 0.82
N LEU A 550 -21.12 3.46 0.42
CA LEU A 550 -20.09 4.05 1.26
C LEU A 550 -20.76 4.81 2.40
N ARG A 551 -20.84 4.16 3.58
CA ARG A 551 -21.43 4.74 4.80
C ARG A 551 -20.83 6.13 5.09
N SER A 552 -21.71 7.11 5.33
CA SER A 552 -21.34 8.48 5.70
C SER A 552 -21.06 8.65 7.19
N GLU A 553 -21.52 7.71 8.01
CA GLU A 553 -21.26 7.71 9.45
C GLU A 553 -19.95 6.97 9.76
N SER A 554 -19.18 7.53 10.70
CA SER A 554 -17.96 6.90 11.21
C SER A 554 -18.32 6.02 12.42
N GLU A 555 -18.25 4.70 12.24
CA GLU A 555 -18.27 3.75 13.34
C GLU A 555 -16.86 3.65 13.95
N GLY A 556 -16.74 3.82 15.26
CA GLY A 556 -15.46 3.75 15.95
C GLY A 556 -14.79 2.37 15.86
N ALA A 557 -13.46 2.34 15.79
CA ALA A 557 -12.68 1.12 15.72
C ALA A 557 -12.94 0.16 16.91
N VAL A 558 -13.05 -1.14 16.62
CA VAL A 558 -13.20 -2.20 17.64
C VAL A 558 -11.81 -2.78 17.95
N LEU A 559 -11.32 -2.57 19.17
CA LEU A 559 -9.94 -2.88 19.59
C LEU A 559 -9.89 -3.73 20.86
N GLY A 560 -8.77 -4.43 21.09
CA GLY A 560 -8.44 -5.09 22.35
C GLY A 560 -8.57 -6.61 22.36
N ALA A 561 -8.09 -7.23 23.44
CA ALA A 561 -8.04 -8.70 23.60
C ALA A 561 -9.42 -9.39 23.64
N GLU A 562 -10.47 -8.67 24.06
CA GLU A 562 -11.84 -9.19 24.14
C GLU A 562 -12.50 -9.38 22.76
N ARG A 563 -11.88 -8.86 21.69
CA ARG A 563 -12.34 -9.03 20.31
C ARG A 563 -12.52 -10.51 19.95
N GLY A 564 -11.68 -11.41 20.46
CA GLY A 564 -11.79 -12.86 20.22
C GLY A 564 -12.99 -13.53 20.92
N GLN A 565 -13.53 -12.93 21.99
CA GLN A 565 -14.62 -13.54 22.78
C GLN A 565 -16.00 -13.29 22.17
N THR A 566 -16.22 -12.15 21.49
CA THR A 566 -17.51 -11.81 20.87
C THR A 566 -17.84 -12.68 19.64
N VAL A 567 -16.83 -13.27 18.99
CA VAL A 567 -17.04 -14.22 17.86
C VAL A 567 -17.85 -15.45 18.31
N ARG A 568 -17.69 -15.86 19.57
CA ARG A 568 -18.41 -17.00 20.15
C ARG A 568 -19.88 -16.73 20.42
N GLN A 569 -20.28 -15.49 20.68
CA GLN A 569 -21.69 -15.15 20.91
C GLN A 569 -22.47 -15.02 19.59
N SER A 570 -21.91 -14.34 18.58
CA SER A 570 -22.59 -14.22 17.27
C SER A 570 -22.64 -15.54 16.48
N GLY A 571 -21.76 -16.50 16.75
CA GLY A 571 -21.84 -17.85 16.17
C GLY A 571 -22.93 -18.74 16.78
N ASN A 572 -23.51 -18.35 17.93
CA ASN A 572 -24.55 -19.12 18.62
C ASN A 572 -25.97 -18.54 18.41
N ASP A 573 -26.07 -17.27 18.00
CA ASP A 573 -27.34 -16.58 17.68
C ASP A 573 -27.69 -16.66 16.18
N GLY A 574 -27.56 -17.86 15.60
CA GLY A 574 -27.83 -18.13 14.20
C GLY A 574 -29.33 -18.20 13.85
N THR A 575 -30.09 -17.12 14.00
CA THR A 575 -31.39 -16.87 13.34
C THR A 575 -31.74 -15.38 13.34
N GLY A 576 -30.90 -14.54 12.73
CA GLY A 576 -31.19 -13.12 12.52
C GLY A 576 -30.90 -12.73 11.08
N SER A 577 -31.93 -12.68 10.25
CA SER A 577 -31.91 -12.30 8.84
C SER A 577 -31.18 -10.97 8.61
N VAL A 578 -30.05 -11.00 7.90
CA VAL A 578 -29.52 -9.82 7.21
C VAL A 578 -30.42 -9.60 6.01
N GLY A 579 -31.27 -8.57 6.07
CA GLY A 579 -32.14 -8.17 4.98
C GLY A 579 -31.32 -7.83 3.74
N ILE A 580 -31.44 -8.69 2.72
CA ILE A 580 -31.08 -8.35 1.34
C ILE A 580 -32.21 -7.43 0.88
N VAL A 581 -31.94 -6.14 0.77
CA VAL A 581 -32.82 -5.24 0.02
C VAL A 581 -32.47 -5.47 -1.45
N GLU A 582 -33.25 -6.32 -2.10
CA GLU A 582 -33.37 -6.30 -3.56
C GLU A 582 -33.99 -4.96 -3.96
N ALA A 583 -33.31 -4.22 -4.83
CA ALA A 583 -33.89 -3.10 -5.55
C ALA A 583 -34.00 -3.54 -7.01
N ASP A 584 -35.24 -3.56 -7.51
CA ASP A 584 -35.61 -3.68 -8.93
C ASP A 584 -34.97 -2.59 -9.81
#